data_AF-A0A0R2CW77-F1
#
_entry.id   AF-A0A0R2CW77-F1
#
_cell.length_a   1.000
_cell.length_b   1.000
_cell.length_c   1.000
_cell.angle_alpha   90.00
_cell.angle_beta   90.00
_cell.angle_gamma   90.00
#
_symmetry.space_group_name_H-M   'P 1'
#
loop_
_entity.id
_entity.type
_entity.pdbx_description
1 polymer ?
#
loop_
_entity_poly.entity_id
_entity_poly.type
_entity_poly.pdbx_seq_one_letter_code
_entity_poly.pdbx_strand_id
1 'polypeptide(L)'
;MGIFLMGIIFGAQTLYYHEQLLGYQNLKDYNIARTMRNLALANRISNNEVMWFNQGSVTKKAGRFIIKMNNRKAIELKTLPKYDFEEGKHK
;
A
#
# COMPACT_ATOMS: atom_id res chain seq x y z
N MET A 1 19.71 1.47 -42.43
CA MET A 1 19.67 2.55 -41.42
C MET A 1 18.28 2.73 -40.78
N GLY A 2 17.18 2.67 -41.53
CA GLY A 2 15.82 2.86 -40.98
C GLY A 2 15.32 1.82 -39.96
N ILE A 3 15.79 0.56 -40.06
CA ILE A 3 15.36 -0.53 -39.16
C ILE A 3 15.92 -0.33 -37.73
N PHE A 4 17.15 0.17 -37.60
CA PHE A 4 17.76 0.48 -36.31
C PHE A 4 17.04 1.63 -35.59
N LEU A 5 16.63 2.67 -36.32
CA LEU A 5 15.86 3.78 -35.77
C LEU A 5 14.46 3.34 -35.30
N MET A 6 13.79 2.47 -36.05
CA MET A 6 12.49 1.91 -35.65
C MET A 6 12.60 1.05 -34.38
N GLY A 7 13.67 0.26 -34.24
CA GLY A 7 13.92 -0.52 -33.02
C GLY A 7 14.10 0.35 -31.77
N ILE A 8 14.79 1.49 -31.89
CA ILE A 8 15.00 2.42 -30.78
C ILE A 8 13.69 3.10 -30.36
N ILE A 9 12.88 3.54 -31.33
CA ILE A 9 11.59 4.18 -31.04
C ILE A 9 10.63 3.21 -30.34
N PHE A 10 10.53 1.97 -30.83
CA PHE A 10 9.72 0.93 -30.19
C PHE A 10 10.23 0.57 -28.79
N GLY A 11 11.54 0.47 -28.61
CA GLY A 11 12.15 0.23 -27.30
C GLY A 11 11.83 1.34 -26.30
N ALA A 12 11.94 2.60 -26.72
CA ALA A 12 11.64 3.75 -25.87
C ALA A 12 10.16 3.82 -25.47
N GLN A 13 9.23 3.56 -26.40
CA GLN A 13 7.80 3.50 -26.09
C GLN A 13 7.48 2.38 -25.11
N THR A 14 8.04 1.19 -25.33
CA THR A 14 7.82 0.03 -24.46
C THR A 14 8.30 0.29 -23.03
N LEU A 15 9.49 0.88 -22.89
CA LEU A 15 10.03 1.29 -21.58
C LEU A 15 9.14 2.33 -20.89
N TYR A 16 8.66 3.32 -21.64
CA TYR A 16 7.79 4.36 -21.09
C TYR A 16 6.47 3.79 -20.53
N TYR A 17 5.82 2.88 -21.27
CA TYR A 17 4.60 2.22 -20.81
C TYR A 17 4.87 1.27 -19.63
N HIS A 18 6.03 0.62 -19.60
CA HIS A 18 6.42 -0.25 -18.49
C HIS A 18 6.55 0.54 -17.17
N GLU A 19 7.25 1.68 -17.21
CA GLU A 19 7.39 2.58 -16.05
C GLU A 19 6.03 3.10 -15.57
N GLN A 20 5.14 3.50 -16.49
CA GLN A 20 3.79 3.89 -16.13
C GLN A 20 3.01 2.76 -15.44
N LEU A 21 3.06 1.54 -15.98
CA LEU A 21 2.40 0.38 -15.39
C LEU A 21 2.89 0.09 -13.97
N LEU A 22 4.20 0.17 -13.73
CA LEU A 22 4.78 0.03 -12.39
C LEU A 22 4.30 1.15 -11.46
N GLY A 23 4.25 2.39 -11.94
CA GLY A 23 3.69 3.53 -11.23
C GLY A 23 2.23 3.31 -10.81
N TYR A 24 1.38 2.87 -11.73
CA TYR A 24 -0.03 2.57 -11.46
C TYR A 24 -0.19 1.42 -10.46
N GLN A 25 0.62 0.36 -10.58
CA GLN A 25 0.59 -0.75 -9.63
C GLN A 25 0.96 -0.28 -8.21
N ASN A 26 1.99 0.55 -8.07
CA ASN A 26 2.39 1.09 -6.78
C ASN A 26 1.31 1.99 -6.17
N LEU A 27 0.65 2.82 -6.99
CA LEU A 27 -0.45 3.67 -6.54
C LEU A 27 -1.65 2.83 -6.07
N LYS A 28 -1.99 1.77 -6.82
CA LYS A 28 -3.04 0.82 -6.47
C LYS A 28 -2.74 0.12 -5.15
N ASP A 29 -1.53 -0.42 -4.99
CA ASP A 29 -1.09 -1.11 -3.78
C ASP A 29 -1.16 -0.18 -2.55
N TYR A 30 -0.72 1.08 -2.70
CA TYR A 30 -0.80 2.07 -1.64
C TYR A 30 -2.24 2.40 -1.23
N ASN A 31 -3.14 2.56 -2.20
CA ASN A 31 -4.55 2.82 -1.92
C ASN A 31 -5.23 1.64 -1.23
N ILE A 32 -4.93 0.40 -1.63
CA ILE A 32 -5.44 -0.81 -0.95
C ILE A 32 -4.95 -0.83 0.50
N ALA A 33 -3.65 -0.60 0.74
CA ALA A 33 -3.11 -0.56 2.09
C ALA A 33 -3.76 0.52 2.96
N ARG A 34 -4.06 1.70 2.39
CA ARG A 34 -4.78 2.78 3.08
C ARG A 34 -6.19 2.36 3.47
N THR A 35 -6.91 1.68 2.58
CA THR A 35 -8.25 1.15 2.83
C THR A 35 -8.23 0.09 3.92
N MET A 36 -7.32 -0.88 3.85
CA MET A 36 -7.16 -1.93 4.86
C MET A 36 -6.85 -1.34 6.25
N ARG A 37 -5.96 -0.35 6.33
CA ARG A 37 -5.69 0.39 7.57
C ARG A 37 -6.95 1.06 8.11
N ASN A 38 -7.70 1.75 7.26
CA ASN A 38 -8.92 2.45 7.69
C ASN A 38 -10.00 1.47 8.18
N LEU A 39 -10.15 0.31 7.54
CA LEU A 39 -11.03 -0.76 7.99
C LEU A 39 -10.56 -1.35 9.33
N ALA A 40 -9.26 -1.59 9.48
CA ALA A 40 -8.70 -2.08 10.74
C ALA A 40 -8.89 -1.08 11.90
N LEU A 41 -8.76 0.22 11.61
CA LEU A 41 -9.07 1.30 12.54
C LEU A 41 -10.55 1.33 12.92
N ALA A 42 -11.45 1.24 11.93
CA ALA A 42 -12.89 1.23 12.16
C ALA A 42 -13.33 0.03 13.03
N ASN A 43 -12.64 -1.10 12.90
CA ASN A 43 -12.85 -2.30 13.71
C ASN A 43 -12.07 -2.28 15.04
N ARG A 44 -11.45 -1.15 15.42
CA ARG A 44 -10.72 -0.97 16.68
C ARG A 44 -9.67 -2.07 16.95
N ILE A 45 -8.89 -2.42 15.94
CA ILE A 45 -7.80 -3.39 16.07
C ILE A 45 -6.86 -3.02 17.25
N SER A 46 -6.54 -4.00 18.09
CA SER A 46 -5.69 -3.84 19.27
C SER A 46 -4.20 -3.76 18.88
N ASN A 47 -3.37 -3.23 19.78
CA ASN A 47 -1.93 -3.27 19.56
C ASN A 47 -1.42 -4.72 19.48
N ASN A 48 -0.53 -4.96 18.53
CA ASN A 48 0.00 -6.28 18.13
C ASN A 48 -1.02 -7.27 17.56
N GLU A 49 -2.28 -6.86 17.38
CA GLU A 49 -3.29 -7.69 16.74
C GLU A 49 -3.12 -7.66 15.21
N VAL A 50 -3.48 -8.78 14.58
CA VAL A 50 -3.43 -8.97 13.13
C VAL A 50 -4.84 -9.17 12.59
N MET A 51 -5.26 -8.29 11.71
CA MET A 51 -6.53 -8.40 10.99
C MET A 51 -6.29 -8.86 9.56
N TRP A 52 -6.99 -9.92 9.16
CA TRP A 52 -6.83 -10.54 7.85
C TRP A 52 -7.91 -10.05 6.88
N PHE A 53 -7.49 -9.80 5.65
CA PHE A 53 -8.33 -9.40 4.53
C PHE A 53 -7.99 -10.25 3.30
N ASN A 54 -8.87 -10.27 2.31
CA ASN A 54 -8.62 -11.00 1.06
C ASN A 54 -7.35 -10.54 0.33
N GLN A 55 -6.92 -9.29 0.52
CA GLN A 55 -5.74 -8.70 -0.14
C GLN A 55 -4.45 -8.75 0.70
N GLY A 56 -4.53 -9.23 1.94
CA GLY A 56 -3.38 -9.30 2.85
C GLY A 56 -3.78 -9.15 4.33
N SER A 57 -2.83 -8.79 5.17
CA SER A 57 -3.07 -8.58 6.61
C SER A 57 -2.62 -7.20 7.07
N VAL A 58 -3.30 -6.64 8.06
CA VAL A 58 -2.89 -5.43 8.78
C VAL A 58 -2.51 -5.79 10.20
N THR A 59 -1.33 -5.39 10.63
CA THR A 59 -0.88 -5.50 12.02
C THR A 59 -0.77 -4.10 12.62
N LYS A 60 -1.45 -3.83 13.72
CA LYS A 60 -1.24 -2.58 14.48
C LYS A 60 -0.02 -2.75 15.38
N LYS A 61 0.92 -1.82 15.32
CA LYS A 61 2.00 -1.64 16.30
C LYS A 61 1.89 -0.24 16.89
N ALA A 62 2.46 0.00 18.06
CA ALA A 62 2.43 1.31 18.71
C ALA A 62 2.85 2.42 17.71
N GLY A 63 1.89 3.27 17.31
CA GLY A 63 2.08 4.41 16.38
C GLY A 63 2.09 4.10 14.88
N ARG A 64 1.97 2.84 14.44
CA ARG A 64 1.99 2.47 13.01
C ARG A 64 1.22 1.21 12.67
N PHE A 65 0.81 1.12 11.42
CA PHE A 65 0.18 -0.06 10.84
C PHE A 65 1.14 -0.69 9.83
N ILE A 66 1.38 -1.99 9.97
CA ILE A 66 2.15 -2.79 9.03
C ILE A 66 1.16 -3.56 8.17
N ILE A 67 1.09 -3.22 6.89
CA ILE A 67 0.24 -3.90 5.92
C ILE A 67 1.10 -4.87 5.13
N LYS A 68 0.85 -6.16 5.26
CA LYS A 68 1.47 -7.21 4.43
C LYS A 68 0.49 -7.58 3.33
N MET A 69 0.82 -7.22 2.11
CA MET A 69 0.02 -7.53 0.93
C MET A 69 0.33 -8.94 0.41
N ASN A 70 -0.62 -9.56 -0.27
CA ASN A 70 -0.42 -10.90 -0.88
C ASN A 70 0.70 -10.93 -1.93
N ASN A 71 1.02 -9.78 -2.54
CA ASN A 71 2.14 -9.63 -3.46
C ASN A 71 3.51 -9.58 -2.77
N ARG A 72 3.60 -9.97 -1.49
CA ARG A 72 4.80 -9.99 -0.64
C ARG A 72 5.40 -8.61 -0.34
N LYS A 73 4.75 -7.51 -0.77
CA LYS A 73 5.16 -6.16 -0.39
C LYS A 73 4.61 -5.84 1.01
N ALA A 74 5.45 -5.24 1.84
CA ALA A 74 5.04 -4.66 3.10
C ALA A 74 4.96 -3.13 2.96
N ILE A 75 3.87 -2.54 3.40
CA ILE A 75 3.66 -1.08 3.40
C ILE A 75 3.45 -0.66 4.84
N GLU A 76 4.27 0.28 5.32
CA GLU A 76 4.09 0.89 6.64
C GLU A 76 3.30 2.19 6.50
N LEU A 77 2.20 2.30 7.25
CA LEU A 77 1.39 3.51 7.31
C LEU A 77 1.34 4.03 8.74
N LYS A 78 1.56 5.33 8.92
CA LYS A 78 1.41 5.99 10.22
C LYS A 78 -0.04 5.91 10.71
N THR A 79 -0.20 5.83 12.03
CA THR A 79 -1.50 6.05 12.68
C THR A 79 -1.99 7.45 12.33
N LEU A 80 -3.29 7.56 12.00
CA LEU A 80 -3.91 8.85 11.74
C LEU A 80 -4.17 9.55 13.08
N PRO A 81 -3.80 10.84 13.25
CA PRO A 81 -3.91 11.55 14.52
C PRO A 81 -5.35 11.58 15.04
N LYS A 82 -6.36 11.57 14.17
CA LYS A 82 -7.78 11.53 14.56
C LYS A 82 -8.16 10.30 15.41
N TYR A 83 -7.43 9.19 15.30
CA TYR A 83 -7.74 7.94 16.01
C TYR A 83 -6.83 7.68 17.23
N ASP A 84 -5.76 8.45 17.42
CA ASP A 84 -4.93 8.39 18.65
C ASP A 84 -5.67 8.97 19.87
N PHE A 85 -6.59 9.91 19.65
CA PHE A 85 -7.32 10.59 20.73
C PHE A 85 -8.48 9.77 21.33
N GLU A 86 -8.92 8.68 20.69
CA GLU A 86 -10.01 7.84 21.22
C GLU A 86 -9.50 6.74 22.17
N GLU A 87 -8.26 6.26 22.03
CA GLU A 87 -7.67 5.30 22.99
C GLU A 87 -7.34 5.95 24.36
N GLY A 88 -7.23 7.29 24.42
CA GLY A 88 -6.94 8.03 25.66
C GLY A 88 -8.17 8.40 26.51
N LYS A 89 -9.40 8.11 26.07
CA LYS A 89 -10.64 8.49 26.79
C LYS A 89 -11.26 7.39 27.65
N HIS A 90 -10.63 6.22 27.74
CA HIS A 90 -11.08 5.11 28.59
C HIS A 90 -10.02 4.69 29.61
N LYS A 91 -9.40 5.67 30.28
CA LYS A 91 -8.69 5.45 31.54
C LYS A 91 -9.35 6.21 32.67
#